data_AF-A0A5C5STF0-F1
#
_entry.id   AF-A0A5C5STF0-F1
#
_cell.length_a   1.000
_cell.length_b   1.000
_cell.length_c   1.000
_cell.angle_alpha   90.00
_cell.angle_beta   90.00
_cell.angle_gamma   90.00
#
_symmetry.space_group_name_H-M   'P 1'
#
loop_
_entity.id
_entity.type
_entity.pdbx_description
1 polymer ?
#
loop_
_entity_poly.entity_id
_entity_poly.type
_entity_poly.pdbx_seq_one_letter_code
_entity_poly.pdbx_strand_id
1 'polypeptide(L)'
;MKKNMTKNFIYTGVAMASSILLLTAYKKNRAKKVWVYEDNDMRNSVEVDREESVNADTDEAEIGLTQLDSAYRSEWQANGFPQTHKAMAELESK
;
A
#
# COMPACT_ATOMS: atom_id res chain seq x y z
N MET A 1 -42.82 -3.27 49.01
CA MET A 1 -41.42 -3.50 48.59
C MET A 1 -41.23 -3.81 47.09
N LYS A 2 -42.00 -4.72 46.46
CA LYS A 2 -41.80 -5.12 45.04
C LYS A 2 -41.81 -3.98 43.99
N LYS A 3 -42.70 -2.98 44.12
CA LYS A 3 -42.82 -1.86 43.14
C LYS A 3 -41.61 -0.92 43.09
N ASN A 4 -40.87 -0.78 44.19
CA ASN A 4 -39.68 0.08 44.23
C ASN A 4 -38.47 -0.67 43.65
N MET A 5 -38.43 -1.99 43.85
CA MET A 5 -37.40 -2.87 43.28
C MET A 5 -37.49 -2.94 41.75
N THR A 6 -38.71 -3.01 41.19
CA THR A 6 -38.91 -2.97 39.74
C THR A 6 -38.58 -1.61 39.13
N LYS A 7 -38.92 -0.50 39.79
CA LYS A 7 -38.51 0.84 39.36
C LYS A 7 -36.98 0.99 39.34
N ASN A 8 -36.30 0.54 40.39
CA ASN A 8 -34.83 0.57 40.45
C ASN A 8 -34.20 -0.27 39.34
N PHE A 9 -34.75 -1.44 39.02
CA PHE A 9 -34.29 -2.29 37.91
C PHE A 9 -34.48 -1.64 36.53
N ILE A 10 -35.60 -0.92 36.34
CA ILE A 10 -35.86 -0.18 35.10
C ILE A 10 -34.88 0.99 34.98
N TYR A 11 -34.66 1.76 36.05
CA TYR A 11 -33.72 2.87 36.04
C TYR A 11 -32.26 2.41 35.82
N THR A 12 -31.83 1.31 36.45
CA THR A 12 -30.49 0.76 36.23
C THR A 12 -30.35 0.21 34.81
N GLY A 13 -31.37 -0.45 34.27
CA GLY A 13 -31.38 -0.91 32.88
C GLY A 13 -31.26 0.24 31.87
N VAL A 14 -32.00 1.34 32.09
CA VAL A 14 -31.94 2.54 31.25
C VAL A 14 -30.60 3.27 31.37
N ALA A 15 -30.04 3.37 32.58
CA ALA A 15 -28.72 3.96 32.81
C ALA A 15 -27.61 3.17 32.13
N MET A 16 -27.66 1.82 32.18
CA MET A 16 -26.69 0.98 31.48
C MET A 16 -26.82 1.10 29.96
N ALA A 17 -28.04 1.03 29.42
CA ALA A 17 -28.26 1.16 27.97
C ALA A 17 -27.78 2.52 27.43
N SER A 18 -28.07 3.62 28.13
CA SER A 18 -27.60 4.96 27.75
C SER A 18 -26.07 5.09 27.80
N SER A 19 -25.42 4.50 28.80
CA SER A 19 -23.95 4.51 28.90
C SER A 19 -23.27 3.76 27.73
N ILE A 20 -23.83 2.62 27.31
CA ILE A 20 -23.33 1.83 26.17
C ILE A 20 -23.52 2.62 24.86
N LEU A 21 -24.68 3.26 24.67
CA LEU A 21 -24.93 4.09 23.49
C LEU A 21 -23.98 5.30 23.43
N LEU A 22 -23.72 5.95 24.56
CA LEU A 22 -22.77 7.07 24.62
C LEU A 22 -21.33 6.63 24.30
N LEU A 23 -20.89 5.48 24.83
CA LEU A 23 -19.54 4.94 24.54
C LEU A 23 -19.39 4.53 23.08
N THR A 24 -20.40 3.91 22.48
CA THR A 24 -20.37 3.53 21.06
C THR A 24 -20.38 4.75 20.15
N ALA A 25 -21.21 5.76 20.44
CA ALA A 25 -21.20 7.04 19.72
C ALA A 25 -19.85 7.77 19.87
N TYR A 26 -19.28 7.79 21.07
CA TYR A 26 -17.99 8.41 21.35
C TYR A 26 -16.85 7.74 20.57
N LYS A 27 -16.79 6.40 20.59
CA LYS A 27 -15.79 5.64 19.82
C LYS A 27 -15.96 5.84 18.32
N LYS A 28 -17.21 5.84 17.81
CA LYS A 28 -17.52 6.08 16.40
C LYS A 28 -17.07 7.48 15.95
N ASN A 29 -17.28 8.50 16.79
CA ASN A 29 -16.87 9.88 16.48
C ASN A 29 -15.35 10.10 16.62
N ARG A 30 -14.66 9.32 17.46
CA ARG A 30 -13.19 9.32 17.61
C ARG A 30 -12.48 8.56 16.49
N ALA A 31 -13.14 7.57 15.88
CA ALA A 31 -12.70 6.95 14.63
C ALA A 31 -12.92 7.93 13.47
N LYS A 32 -12.29 9.10 13.53
CA LYS A 32 -12.19 9.99 12.38
C LYS A 32 -11.52 9.17 11.28
N LYS A 33 -12.24 8.98 10.16
CA LYS A 33 -11.67 8.48 8.91
C LYS A 33 -10.51 9.41 8.58
N VAL A 34 -9.29 8.95 8.81
CA VAL A 34 -8.11 9.60 8.25
C VAL A 34 -8.24 9.39 6.75
N TRP A 35 -8.33 10.48 6.01
CA TRP A 35 -8.31 10.44 4.55
C TRP A 35 -6.87 10.09 4.17
N VAL A 36 -6.63 8.81 3.95
CA VAL A 36 -5.41 8.30 3.36
C VAL A 36 -5.68 8.23 1.86
N TYR A 37 -4.91 8.98 1.08
CA TYR A 37 -4.95 8.87 -0.37
C TYR A 37 -4.45 7.48 -0.77
N GLU A 38 -5.00 6.95 -1.86
CA GLU A 38 -4.48 5.74 -2.45
C GLU A 38 -3.04 5.98 -2.90
N ASP A 39 -2.15 5.05 -2.56
CA ASP A 39 -0.74 5.15 -2.95
C ASP A 39 -0.65 4.95 -4.46
N ASN A 40 0.01 5.88 -5.14
CA ASN A 40 0.22 5.85 -6.58
C ASN A 40 1.70 5.62 -6.93
N ASP A 41 2.57 5.44 -5.92
CA ASP A 41 3.97 5.13 -6.16
C ASP A 41 4.09 3.71 -6.72
N MET A 42 4.61 3.61 -7.95
CA MET A 42 4.88 2.34 -8.62
C MET A 42 5.76 1.42 -7.78
N ARG A 43 6.63 1.97 -6.92
CA ARG A 43 7.55 1.20 -6.07
C ARG A 43 6.84 0.43 -4.96
N ASN A 44 5.59 0.79 -4.66
CA ASN A 44 4.77 0.15 -3.64
C ASN A 44 3.62 -0.67 -4.25
N SER A 45 3.57 -0.82 -5.58
CA SER A 45 2.54 -1.59 -6.27
C SER A 45 3.03 -3.00 -6.60
N VAL A 46 2.29 -3.99 -6.10
CA VAL A 46 2.56 -5.41 -6.39
C VAL A 46 2.17 -5.76 -7.83
N GLU A 47 1.25 -5.00 -8.41
CA GLU A 47 0.80 -5.14 -9.79
C GLU A 47 1.94 -4.81 -10.75
N VAL A 48 2.63 -3.70 -10.56
CA VAL A 48 3.76 -3.24 -11.40
C VAL A 48 4.94 -4.25 -11.39
N ASP A 49 5.14 -4.95 -10.29
CA ASP A 49 6.17 -6.01 -10.14
C ASP A 49 5.81 -7.33 -10.86
N ARG A 50 4.56 -7.49 -11.31
CA ARG A 50 4.06 -8.76 -11.87
C ARG A 50 3.54 -8.64 -13.28
N GLU A 51 3.08 -7.47 -13.65
CA GLU A 51 2.59 -7.18 -14.98
C GLU A 51 3.77 -6.98 -15.94
N GLU A 52 3.61 -7.51 -17.15
CA GLU A 52 4.57 -7.33 -18.22
C GLU A 52 4.63 -5.87 -18.67
N SER A 53 5.80 -5.47 -19.18
CA SER A 53 6.04 -4.16 -19.76
C SER A 53 4.98 -3.80 -20.79
N VAL A 54 4.50 -2.55 -20.72
CA VAL A 54 3.52 -1.99 -21.67
C VAL A 54 4.07 -1.99 -23.10
N ASN A 55 5.40 -1.93 -23.25
CA ASN A 55 6.07 -1.86 -24.55
C ASN A 55 6.51 -3.24 -25.07
N ALA A 56 6.17 -4.34 -24.41
CA ALA A 56 6.56 -5.69 -24.83
C ALA A 56 6.01 -6.08 -26.22
N ASP A 57 4.92 -5.45 -26.66
CA ASP A 57 4.32 -5.67 -27.98
C ASP A 57 5.07 -4.94 -29.13
N THR A 58 5.87 -3.94 -28.78
CA THR A 58 6.47 -2.99 -29.73
C THR A 58 8.00 -3.03 -29.71
N ASP A 59 8.61 -3.46 -28.62
CA ASP A 59 10.07 -3.63 -28.47
C ASP A 59 10.40 -5.05 -27.99
N GLU A 60 11.13 -5.81 -28.81
CA GLU A 60 11.59 -7.16 -28.46
C GLU A 60 12.43 -7.16 -27.19
N ALA A 61 13.13 -6.06 -26.92
CA ALA A 61 13.98 -5.94 -25.77
C ALA A 61 13.15 -5.83 -24.47
N GLU A 62 11.88 -5.42 -24.54
CA GLU A 62 10.94 -5.26 -23.43
C GLU A 62 10.16 -6.55 -23.10
N ILE A 63 10.21 -7.56 -23.98
CA ILE A 63 9.53 -8.84 -23.79
C ILE A 63 10.04 -9.53 -22.53
N GLY A 64 9.13 -9.93 -21.64
CA GLY A 64 9.44 -10.59 -20.39
C GLY A 64 10.01 -9.68 -19.30
N LEU A 65 10.14 -8.37 -19.53
CA LEU A 65 10.37 -7.39 -18.46
C LEU A 65 9.06 -7.09 -17.73
N THR A 66 9.14 -6.89 -16.42
CA THR A 66 8.02 -6.30 -15.67
C THR A 66 7.89 -4.81 -15.98
N GLN A 67 6.76 -4.20 -15.65
CA GLN A 67 6.62 -2.75 -15.75
C GLN A 67 7.65 -1.99 -14.89
N LEU A 68 8.01 -2.53 -13.72
CA LEU A 68 9.07 -1.96 -12.89
C LEU A 68 10.43 -2.04 -13.60
N ASP A 69 10.78 -3.22 -14.11
CA ASP A 69 12.07 -3.45 -14.79
C ASP A 69 12.20 -2.58 -16.04
N SER A 70 11.11 -2.44 -16.80
CA SER A 70 11.02 -1.53 -17.95
C SER A 70 11.33 -0.09 -17.55
N ALA A 71 10.73 0.39 -16.46
CA ALA A 71 10.94 1.77 -15.97
C ALA A 71 12.39 2.05 -15.57
N TYR A 72 13.12 1.05 -15.06
CA TYR A 72 14.52 1.17 -14.63
C TYR A 72 15.54 0.66 -15.64
N ARG A 73 15.10 0.15 -16.79
CA ARG A 73 15.94 -0.50 -17.79
C ARG A 73 17.13 0.36 -18.22
N SER A 74 16.91 1.65 -18.48
CA SER A 74 17.96 2.58 -18.89
C SER A 74 19.05 2.75 -17.83
N GLU A 75 18.67 2.71 -16.55
CA GLU A 75 19.62 2.80 -15.45
C GLU A 75 20.46 1.52 -15.34
N TRP A 76 19.84 0.36 -15.53
CA TRP A 76 20.54 -0.93 -15.52
C TRP A 76 21.50 -1.07 -16.70
N GLN A 77 21.11 -0.60 -17.89
CA GLN A 77 21.99 -0.54 -19.04
C GLN A 77 23.16 0.44 -18.85
N ALA A 78 22.93 1.59 -18.20
CA ALA A 78 23.99 2.55 -17.91
C ALA A 78 25.05 2.01 -16.92
N ASN A 79 24.67 1.07 -16.06
CA ASN A 79 25.61 0.32 -15.22
C ASN A 79 26.38 -0.76 -16.00
N GLY A 80 25.90 -1.12 -17.19
CA GLY A 80 26.39 -2.22 -18.01
C GLY A 80 27.20 -1.77 -19.24
N PHE A 81 28.31 -1.05 -19.05
CA PHE A 81 29.44 -1.03 -20.01
C PHE A 81 30.68 -0.48 -19.30
N PRO A 82 31.93 -0.85 -19.68
CA PRO A 82 33.13 -0.39 -18.99
C PRO A 82 33.16 1.14 -18.78
N GLN A 83 33.03 1.57 -17.54
CA GLN A 83 33.14 2.99 -17.20
C GLN A 83 34.60 3.46 -17.13
N THR A 84 35.56 2.55 -17.29
CA THR A 84 36.99 2.87 -17.15
C THR A 84 37.77 2.41 -18.37
N HIS A 85 38.82 3.17 -18.70
CA HIS A 85 39.73 2.88 -19.80
C HIS A 85 40.40 1.50 -19.67
N LYS A 86 40.65 1.04 -18.44
CA LYS A 86 41.18 -0.29 -18.15
C LYS A 86 40.18 -1.40 -18.53
N ALA A 87 38.93 -1.27 -18.10
CA ALA A 87 37.91 -2.25 -18.40
C ALA A 87 37.54 -2.29 -19.90
N MET A 88 37.69 -1.17 -20.62
CA MET A 88 37.63 -1.12 -22.08
C MET A 88 38.77 -1.93 -22.73
N ALA A 89 40.02 -1.69 -22.30
CA ALA A 89 41.20 -2.39 -22.82
C ALA A 89 41.14 -3.92 -22.57
N GLU A 90 40.61 -4.34 -21.42
CA GLU A 90 40.42 -5.76 -21.09
C GLU A 90 39.38 -6.44 -22.01
N LEU A 91 38.35 -5.71 -22.46
CA LEU A 91 37.35 -6.21 -23.41
C LEU A 91 37.88 -6.28 -24.84
N GLU A 92 38.65 -5.29 -25.28
CA GLU A 92 39.29 -5.28 -26.60
C GLU A 92 40.37 -6.36 -26.74
N SER A 93 40.92 -6.83 -25.61
CA SER A 93 41.93 -7.89 -25.56
C SER A 93 41.38 -9.33 -25.53
N LYS A 94 40.06 -9.51 -25.47
CA LYS A 94 39.36 -10.80 -25.52
C LYS A 94 38.86 -11.12 -26.91
#